data_AF-A0A1G1N000-F1
#
_entry.id   AF-A0A1G1N000-F1
#
_cell.length_a   1.000
_cell.length_b   1.000
_cell.length_c   1.000
_cell.angle_alpha   90.00
_cell.angle_beta   90.00
_cell.angle_gamma   90.00
#
_symmetry.space_group_name_H-M   'P 1'
#
loop_
_entity.id
_entity.type
_entity.pdbx_description
1 polymer ?
#
loop_
_entity_poly.entity_id
_entity_poly.type
_entity_poly.pdbx_seq_one_letter_code
_entity_poly.pdbx_strand_id
1 'polypeptide(L)'
;MLKINPKNNSITVGKKEEAYAGEFFVRDTHFILRPPKKKVALRVRIRYNHPEAPARVTFLNHRLKVKFKRPQFAVTPGQSAVFYDKDTVLGGGIIEKVAR
;
A
#
# COMPACT_ATOMS: atom_id res chain seq x y z
N MET A 1 1.50 11.26 -7.20
CA MET A 1 2.05 12.62 -7.18
C MET A 1 3.08 12.63 -6.06
N LEU A 2 4.36 12.71 -6.41
CA LEU A 2 5.46 12.77 -5.44
C LEU A 2 5.78 14.26 -5.21
N LYS A 3 5.90 14.60 -3.93
CA LYS A 3 6.06 15.94 -3.33
C LYS A 3 6.71 17.00 -4.23
N ILE A 4 6.06 18.17 -4.29
CA ILE A 4 6.64 19.41 -4.84
C ILE A 4 7.59 19.98 -3.78
N ASN A 5 8.87 20.13 -4.14
CA ASN A 5 9.86 20.83 -3.34
C ASN A 5 9.97 22.27 -3.89
N PRO A 6 9.50 23.30 -3.16
CA PRO A 6 9.26 24.64 -3.70
C PRO A 6 10.51 25.50 -3.95
N LYS A 7 11.72 24.93 -3.92
CA LYS A 7 12.97 25.69 -4.11
C LYS A 7 13.71 25.44 -5.43
N ASN A 8 13.35 24.45 -6.24
CA ASN A 8 14.16 24.13 -7.43
C ASN A 8 13.40 23.60 -8.66
N ASN A 9 12.09 23.85 -8.79
CA ASN A 9 11.29 23.56 -9.99
C ASN A 9 11.67 22.26 -10.76
N SER A 10 12.03 21.19 -10.04
CA SER A 10 12.63 19.98 -10.61
C SER A 10 11.75 18.79 -10.28
N ILE A 11 11.28 18.17 -11.34
CA ILE A 11 10.56 16.91 -11.29
C ILE A 11 11.63 15.81 -11.31
N THR A 12 11.90 15.18 -10.16
CA THR A 12 12.75 13.98 -10.13
C THR A 12 11.98 12.82 -10.76
N VAL A 13 12.21 12.59 -12.05
CA VAL A 13 11.74 11.40 -12.77
C VAL A 13 12.64 10.24 -12.35
N GLY A 14 12.33 9.60 -11.21
CA GLY A 14 12.93 8.31 -10.86
C GLY A 14 12.62 7.30 -11.95
N LYS A 15 13.59 6.45 -12.31
CA LYS A 15 13.46 5.48 -13.41
C LYS A 15 12.19 4.64 -13.24
N LYS A 16 11.56 4.24 -14.35
CA LYS A 16 10.26 3.52 -14.35
C LYS A 16 10.27 2.27 -13.43
N GLU A 17 11.43 1.66 -13.20
CA GLU A 17 11.63 0.54 -12.26
C GLU A 17 11.52 0.96 -10.79
N GLU A 18 11.92 2.18 -10.42
CA GLU A 18 11.85 2.69 -9.05
C GLU A 18 10.42 3.00 -8.58
N ALA A 19 9.48 3.08 -9.51
CA ALA A 19 8.07 3.25 -9.22
C ALA A 19 7.40 1.92 -8.85
N TYR A 20 8.05 0.77 -9.08
CA TYR A 20 7.54 -0.52 -8.62
C TYR A 20 7.96 -0.76 -7.17
N ALA A 21 7.01 -1.23 -6.36
CA ALA A 21 7.29 -1.67 -5.02
C ALA A 21 6.62 -3.00 -4.72
N GLY A 22 7.39 -3.91 -4.14
CA GLY A 22 6.90 -5.19 -3.64
C GLY A 22 6.36 -5.09 -2.22
N GLU A 23 6.87 -4.16 -1.41
CA GLU A 23 6.55 -4.06 0.01
C GLU A 23 6.25 -2.62 0.44
N PHE A 24 5.31 -2.45 1.37
CA PHE A 24 5.01 -1.16 1.97
C PHE A 24 4.37 -1.33 3.34
N PHE A 25 4.39 -0.24 4.11
CA PHE A 25 3.80 -0.14 5.43
C PHE A 25 2.58 0.76 5.40
N VAL A 26 1.55 0.35 6.14
CA VAL A 26 0.29 1.06 6.28
C VAL A 26 0.09 1.41 7.76
N ARG A 27 -0.29 2.65 8.02
CA ARG A 27 -0.67 3.17 9.33
C ARG A 27 -2.15 3.57 9.35
N ASP A 28 -2.65 3.98 10.52
CA ASP A 28 -4.01 4.48 10.70
C ASP A 28 -5.05 3.49 10.14
N THR A 29 -4.86 2.21 10.48
CA THR A 29 -5.62 1.12 9.87
C THR A 29 -6.95 0.94 10.57
N HIS A 30 -8.02 1.06 9.81
CA HIS A 30 -9.38 0.84 10.27
C HIS A 30 -9.92 -0.47 9.66
N PHE A 31 -10.29 -1.41 10.53
CA PHE A 31 -10.88 -2.69 10.13
C PHE A 31 -12.36 -2.69 10.47
N ILE A 32 -13.18 -2.96 9.45
CA ILE A 32 -14.65 -3.05 9.59
C ILE A 32 -15.01 -4.40 10.22
N LEU A 33 -14.29 -5.45 9.85
CA LEU A 33 -14.41 -6.79 10.40
C LEU A 33 -13.25 -7.09 11.36
N ARG A 34 -13.38 -8.15 12.17
CA ARG A 34 -12.32 -8.56 13.12
C ARG A 34 -10.97 -8.68 12.38
N PRO A 35 -9.87 -8.11 12.92
CA PRO A 35 -8.58 -8.15 12.26
C PRO A 35 -8.16 -9.61 12.02
N PRO A 36 -7.81 -10.00 10.79
CA PRO A 36 -7.37 -11.36 10.49
C PRO A 36 -6.10 -11.73 11.27
N LYS A 37 -5.79 -13.05 11.31
CA LYS A 37 -4.62 -13.61 12.00
C LYS A 37 -3.32 -12.87 11.60
N LYS A 38 -2.27 -12.95 12.43
CA LYS A 38 -0.96 -12.27 12.28
C LYS A 38 -0.42 -12.17 10.84
N LYS A 39 -0.68 -13.16 9.99
CA LYS A 39 -0.36 -13.15 8.55
C LYS A 39 -1.53 -13.71 7.75
N VAL A 40 -1.97 -13.00 6.72
CA VAL A 40 -3.06 -13.42 5.83
C VAL A 40 -2.77 -13.02 4.38
N ALA A 41 -3.23 -13.83 3.43
CA ALA A 41 -3.22 -13.48 2.01
C ALA A 41 -4.54 -12.79 1.65
N LEU A 42 -4.47 -11.56 1.17
CA LEU A 42 -5.61 -10.71 0.83
C LEU A 42 -5.38 -10.05 -0.53
N ARG A 43 -6.43 -9.46 -1.09
CA ARG A 43 -6.31 -8.57 -2.24
C ARG A 43 -6.20 -7.15 -1.72
N VAL A 44 -5.25 -6.38 -2.25
CA VAL A 44 -4.96 -5.01 -1.78
C VAL A 44 -5.05 -4.04 -2.94
N ARG A 45 -5.80 -2.98 -2.73
CA ARG A 45 -5.96 -1.88 -3.68
C ARG A 45 -5.28 -0.63 -3.11
N ILE A 46 -4.27 -0.15 -3.81
CA ILE A 46 -3.43 1.00 -3.39
C ILE A 46 -3.85 2.33 -4.03
N ARG A 47 -4.74 2.28 -5.02
CA ARG A 47 -5.33 3.44 -5.71
C ARG A 47 -6.70 3.06 -6.24
N TYR A 48 -7.61 4.03 -6.29
CA TYR A 48 -8.93 3.84 -6.86
C TYR A 48 -8.87 3.30 -8.30
N ASN A 49 -8.09 3.90 -9.20
CA ASN A 49 -8.01 3.41 -10.59
C ASN A 49 -7.15 2.16 -10.81
N HIS A 50 -6.59 1.54 -9.76
CA HIS A 50 -5.78 0.33 -9.93
C HIS A 50 -6.60 -0.92 -9.58
N PRO A 51 -6.44 -2.02 -10.34
CA PRO A 51 -6.99 -3.30 -9.93
C PRO A 51 -6.35 -3.73 -8.61
N GLU A 52 -7.15 -4.38 -7.76
CA GLU A 52 -6.65 -5.00 -6.54
C GLU A 52 -5.72 -6.17 -6.87
N ALA A 53 -4.57 -6.19 -6.19
CA ALA A 53 -3.52 -7.18 -6.44
C ALA A 53 -3.36 -8.10 -5.22
N PRO A 54 -3.06 -9.40 -5.44
CA PRO A 54 -2.83 -10.34 -4.35
C PRO A 54 -1.59 -9.95 -3.55
N ALA A 55 -1.74 -9.83 -2.24
CA ALA A 55 -0.70 -9.47 -1.30
C ALA A 55 -0.78 -10.28 0.00
N ARG A 56 0.35 -10.42 0.67
CA ARG A 56 0.42 -10.91 2.05
C ARG A 56 0.41 -9.72 2.99
N VAL A 57 -0.56 -9.68 3.89
CA VAL A 57 -0.69 -8.66 4.93
C VAL A 57 -0.23 -9.27 6.25
N THR A 58 0.73 -8.61 6.88
CA THR A 58 1.27 -8.98 8.19
C THR A 58 0.96 -7.88 9.19
N PHE A 59 0.34 -8.25 10.30
CA PHE A 59 0.02 -7.33 11.39
C PHE A 59 1.25 -7.18 12.27
N LEU A 60 1.79 -5.97 12.32
CA LEU A 60 2.80 -5.53 13.28
C LEU A 60 2.07 -4.61 14.27
N ASN A 61 2.35 -4.68 15.57
CA ASN A 61 1.56 -4.06 16.64
C ASN A 61 0.82 -2.74 16.29
N HIS A 62 1.52 -1.74 15.71
CA HIS A 62 0.93 -0.45 15.33
C HIS A 62 0.90 -0.17 13.81
N ARG A 63 1.30 -1.12 12.95
CA ARG A 63 1.41 -0.94 11.50
C ARG A 63 1.13 -2.23 10.75
N LEU A 64 0.61 -2.15 9.53
CA LEU A 64 0.54 -3.31 8.66
C LEU A 64 1.72 -3.31 7.71
N LYS A 65 2.34 -4.47 7.53
CA LYS A 65 3.26 -4.72 6.43
C LYS A 65 2.53 -5.44 5.32
N VAL A 66 2.53 -4.87 4.13
CA VAL A 66 1.91 -5.45 2.94
C VAL A 66 3.02 -5.83 1.96
N LYS A 67 2.98 -7.07 1.48
CA LYS A 67 3.89 -7.59 0.46
C LYS A 67 3.09 -8.12 -0.72
N PHE A 68 3.15 -7.44 -1.86
CA PHE A 68 2.52 -7.94 -3.08
C PHE A 68 3.21 -9.19 -3.59
N LYS A 69 2.44 -10.09 -4.21
CA LYS A 69 2.99 -11.27 -4.89
C LYS A 69 3.83 -10.89 -6.11
N ARG A 70 3.44 -9.81 -6.80
CA ARG A 70 4.18 -9.18 -7.89
C ARG A 70 4.29 -7.69 -7.61
N PRO A 71 5.48 -7.06 -7.79
CA PRO A 71 5.65 -5.63 -7.56
C PRO A 71 4.57 -4.81 -8.29
N GLN A 72 4.01 -3.82 -7.60
CA GLN A 72 2.97 -2.95 -8.14
C GLN A 72 3.55 -1.57 -8.43
N PHE A 73 3.11 -0.95 -9.54
CA PHE A 73 3.56 0.37 -9.95
C PHE A 73 2.90 1.47 -9.11
N ALA A 74 3.66 2.52 -8.83
CA ALA A 74 3.23 3.77 -8.22
C ALA A 74 2.59 3.62 -6.82
N VAL A 75 3.14 2.74 -5.97
CA VAL A 75 2.88 2.77 -4.53
C VAL A 75 3.45 4.08 -3.98
N THR A 76 2.59 4.98 -3.49
CA THR A 76 2.99 6.30 -3.03
C THR A 76 2.53 6.54 -1.59
N PRO A 77 3.41 6.99 -0.68
CA PRO A 77 3.02 7.41 0.65
C PRO A 77 1.92 8.48 0.63
N GLY A 78 1.00 8.40 1.58
CA GLY A 78 -0.16 9.28 1.69
C GLY A 78 -1.39 8.84 0.90
N GLN A 79 -1.31 7.78 0.08
CA GLN A 79 -2.48 7.17 -0.53
C GLN A 79 -3.11 6.13 0.41
N SER A 80 -4.39 5.83 0.19
CA SER A 80 -5.11 4.81 0.93
C SER A 80 -4.82 3.42 0.37
N ALA A 81 -4.62 2.45 1.27
CA ALA A 81 -4.60 1.03 0.95
C ALA A 81 -5.87 0.38 1.51
N VAL A 82 -6.62 -0.30 0.65
CA VAL A 82 -7.85 -1.02 1.01
C VAL A 82 -7.61 -2.52 0.91
N PHE A 83 -8.06 -3.26 1.93
CA PHE A 83 -7.89 -4.70 2.07
C PHE A 83 -9.19 -5.42 1.77
N TYR A 84 -9.14 -6.37 0.84
CA TYR A 84 -10.26 -7.18 0.41
C TYR A 84 -9.99 -8.65 0.70
N ASP A 85 -11.00 -9.33 1.24
CA ASP A 85 -11.09 -10.79 1.28
C ASP A 85 -12.22 -11.22 0.35
N LYS A 86 -11.85 -11.82 -0.78
CA LYS A 86 -12.76 -12.09 -1.90
C LYS A 86 -13.50 -10.81 -2.31
N ASP A 87 -14.82 -10.75 -2.10
CA ASP A 87 -15.69 -9.63 -2.46
C ASP A 87 -16.01 -8.72 -1.26
N THR A 88 -15.41 -8.98 -0.10
CA THR A 88 -15.68 -8.25 1.15
C THR A 88 -14.52 -7.30 1.48
N VAL A 89 -14.86 -6.05 1.81
CA VAL A 89 -13.89 -5.09 2.36
C VAL A 89 -13.63 -5.42 3.82
N LEU A 90 -12.39 -5.78 4.14
CA LEU A 90 -11.98 -6.00 5.53
C LEU A 90 -11.64 -4.71 6.25
N GLY A 91 -11.13 -3.72 5.52
CA GLY A 91 -10.69 -2.45 6.07
C GLY A 91 -9.75 -1.70 5.15
N GLY A 92 -9.11 -0.66 5.69
CA GLY A 92 -8.11 0.12 4.98
C GLY A 92 -7.23 0.93 5.90
N GLY A 93 -6.26 1.64 5.33
CA GLY A 93 -5.39 2.56 6.05
C GLY A 93 -4.58 3.43 5.11
N ILE A 94 -3.62 4.17 5.65
CA ILE A 94 -2.80 5.11 4.89
C ILE A 94 -1.41 4.52 4.67
N ILE A 95 -0.95 4.48 3.42
CA ILE A 95 0.41 4.06 3.07
C ILE A 95 1.38 5.07 3.68
N GLU A 96 2.19 4.61 4.63
CA GLU A 96 3.15 5.46 5.34
C GLU A 96 4.52 5.47 4.65
N LYS A 97 5.01 4.28 4.32
CA LYS A 97 6.36 4.09 3.77
C LYS A 97 6.37 2.94 2.78
N VAL A 98 7.12 3.12 1.70
CA VAL A 98 7.38 2.07 0.73
C VAL A 98 8.73 1.43 1.06
N ALA A 99 8.76 0.11 1.18
CA ALA A 99 9.98 -0.67 1.32
C ALA A 99 10.33 -1.24 -0.05
N ARG A 100 11.42 -0.72 -0.64
CA ARG A 100 11.97 -1.22 -1.90
C ARG A 100 12.82 -2.45 -1.62
#